data_AF-A0A6P8I010-F1
#
_entry.id   AF-A0A6P8I010-F1
#
_cell.length_a   1.000
_cell.length_b   1.000
_cell.length_c   1.000
_cell.angle_alpha   90.00
_cell.angle_beta   90.00
_cell.angle_gamma   90.00
#
_symmetry.space_group_name_H-M   'P 1'
#
loop_
_entity.id
_entity.type
_entity.pdbx_description
1 polymer ?
#
loop_
_entity_poly.entity_id
_entity_poly.type
_entity_poly.pdbx_seq_one_letter_code
_entity_poly.pdbx_strand_id
1 'polypeptide(L)'
;MSLMMLRRMALQHSRTVYKIMPREYTSDGKINKEARTKPSKPPSVFDLFYEDHIEEERANNAHSKQNELIRAIGEKWKNTTEDQKKAYREKFVERVEQYKQQLISFEEGLDAHQKVIEALKQNACEHVSEQEDSTISMDLPKKATAFGHFIKAAQEAFPRDSTQSIAEWNIQMAKKWRDMSEEDKQSFREASKESSQKFEVEKDDPKSMFSVDEVGGFQR
;
A
#
# COMPACT_ATOMS: atom_id res chain seq x y z
N MET A 1 23.09 -18.94 20.16
CA MET A 1 22.07 -17.91 19.84
C MET A 1 20.95 -18.58 19.07
N SER A 2 19.69 -18.43 19.49
CA SER A 2 18.55 -19.09 18.80
C SER A 2 18.29 -18.43 17.44
N LEU A 3 17.91 -19.22 16.44
CA LEU A 3 17.49 -18.77 15.10
C LEU A 3 16.41 -17.67 15.17
N MET A 4 15.56 -17.69 16.20
CA MET A 4 14.56 -16.63 16.43
C MET A 4 15.18 -15.30 16.88
N MET A 5 16.29 -15.31 17.62
CA MET A 5 17.02 -14.10 18.00
C MET A 5 17.78 -13.50 16.82
N LEU A 6 18.40 -14.34 15.97
CA LEU A 6 19.04 -13.90 14.74
C LEU A 6 18.02 -13.29 13.76
N ARG A 7 16.83 -13.89 13.64
CA ARG A 7 15.72 -13.35 12.83
C ARG A 7 15.16 -12.05 13.39
N ARG A 8 15.00 -11.94 14.72
CA ARG A 8 14.55 -10.71 15.40
C ARG A 8 15.58 -9.59 15.31
N MET A 9 16.87 -9.91 15.36
CA MET A 9 17.96 -8.97 15.13
C MET A 9 18.03 -8.53 13.66
N ALA A 10 17.89 -9.43 12.69
CA ALA A 10 17.85 -9.08 11.27
C ALA A 10 16.65 -8.18 10.93
N LEU A 11 15.48 -8.44 11.53
CA LEU A 11 14.30 -7.59 11.41
C LEU A 11 14.48 -6.23 12.11
N GLN A 12 15.16 -6.17 13.26
CA GLN A 12 15.48 -4.91 13.95
C GLN A 12 16.46 -4.06 13.13
N HIS A 13 17.52 -4.67 12.57
CA HIS A 13 18.46 -3.98 11.68
C HIS A 13 17.76 -3.50 10.40
N SER A 14 16.93 -4.35 9.78
CA SER A 14 16.04 -3.98 8.65
C SER A 14 15.16 -2.76 8.99
N ARG A 15 14.43 -2.78 10.10
CA ARG A 15 13.54 -1.69 10.53
C ARG A 15 14.26 -0.38 10.84
N THR A 16 15.52 -0.44 11.28
CA THR A 16 16.30 0.74 11.67
C THR A 16 17.03 1.36 10.47
N VAL A 17 17.49 0.53 9.52
CA VAL A 17 18.17 1.00 8.30
C VAL A 17 17.19 1.66 7.32
N TYR A 18 15.95 1.16 7.18
CA TYR A 18 14.94 1.77 6.30
C TYR A 18 14.36 3.11 6.82
N LYS A 19 14.65 3.49 8.07
CA LYS A 19 14.31 4.81 8.62
C LYS A 19 15.46 5.83 8.49
N ILE A 20 16.64 5.38 8.04
CA ILE A 20 17.87 6.17 7.89
C ILE A 20 18.49 5.94 6.51
N MET A 21 17.67 5.96 5.45
CA MET A 21 18.18 6.34 4.13
C MET A 21 17.76 7.78 3.89
N PRO A 22 18.70 8.74 3.75
CA PRO A 22 18.36 10.11 3.43
C PRO A 22 17.60 10.11 2.11
N ARG A 23 16.33 10.50 2.14
CA ARG A 23 15.60 10.82 0.91
C ARG A 23 16.28 12.07 0.39
N GLU A 24 17.11 11.93 -0.64
CA GLU A 24 17.81 13.08 -1.18
C GLU A 24 16.78 14.03 -1.77
N TYR A 25 16.70 15.21 -1.17
CA TYR A 25 15.87 16.29 -1.62
C TYR A 25 16.79 17.25 -2.39
N THR A 26 16.32 17.72 -3.53
CA THR A 26 16.89 18.92 -4.17
C THR A 26 16.84 20.09 -3.18
N SER A 27 17.62 21.16 -3.40
CA SER A 27 17.58 22.39 -2.59
C SER A 27 16.17 22.94 -2.35
N ASP A 28 15.24 22.55 -3.23
CA ASP A 28 13.86 23.01 -3.29
C ASP A 28 12.88 22.09 -2.53
N GLY A 29 13.38 21.11 -1.76
CA GLY A 29 12.56 20.20 -0.96
C GLY A 29 11.75 19.18 -1.77
N LYS A 30 12.04 19.03 -3.08
CA LYS A 30 11.46 17.99 -3.94
C LYS A 30 12.34 16.75 -3.95
N ILE A 31 11.69 15.58 -3.94
CA ILE A 31 12.36 14.27 -4.06
C ILE A 31 13.25 14.32 -5.30
N ASN A 32 14.56 14.12 -5.12
CA ASN A 32 15.50 14.04 -6.22
C ASN A 32 15.16 12.81 -7.06
N LYS A 33 14.58 13.02 -8.25
CA LYS A 33 14.23 11.95 -9.19
C LYS A 33 15.44 11.41 -9.95
N GLU A 34 16.61 12.04 -9.81
CA GLU A 34 17.85 11.66 -10.48
C GLU A 34 18.67 10.61 -9.71
N ALA A 35 18.22 10.20 -8.53
CA ALA A 35 18.80 9.10 -7.78
C ALA A 35 18.62 7.80 -8.55
N ARG A 36 19.51 7.48 -9.51
CA ARG A 36 19.58 6.30 -10.38
C ARG A 36 18.44 5.32 -10.09
N THR A 37 17.24 5.65 -10.55
CA THR A 37 16.08 4.85 -10.28
C THR A 37 16.07 3.71 -11.28
N LYS A 38 15.83 2.49 -10.80
CA LYS A 38 15.61 1.34 -11.66
C LYS A 38 14.64 1.73 -12.79
N PRO A 39 14.97 1.43 -14.06
CA PRO A 39 14.06 1.64 -15.17
C PRO A 39 12.66 1.12 -14.82
N SER A 40 11.62 1.90 -15.13
CA SER A 40 10.23 1.48 -14.90
C SER A 40 9.81 0.47 -15.97
N LYS A 41 8.97 -0.50 -15.58
CA LYS A 41 8.40 -1.48 -16.50
C LYS A 41 7.75 -0.77 -17.70
N PRO A 42 7.85 -1.34 -18.92
CA PRO A 42 7.26 -0.74 -20.10
C PRO A 42 5.72 -0.74 -19.98
N PRO A 43 5.05 0.31 -20.49
CA PRO A 43 3.60 0.41 -20.51
C PRO A 43 2.99 -0.74 -21.34
N SER A 44 1.79 -1.20 -20.96
CA SER A 44 1.08 -2.27 -21.68
C SER A 44 0.69 -1.83 -23.10
N VAL A 45 0.33 -2.80 -23.96
CA VAL A 45 -0.18 -2.54 -25.32
C VAL A 45 -1.38 -1.58 -25.31
N PHE A 46 -2.29 -1.75 -24.34
CA PHE A 46 -3.42 -0.84 -24.17
C PHE A 46 -2.99 0.53 -23.64
N ASP A 47 -1.99 0.61 -22.77
CA ASP A 47 -1.51 1.88 -22.22
C ASP A 47 -0.89 2.75 -23.32
N LEU A 48 -0.17 2.14 -24.27
CA LEU A 48 0.33 2.83 -25.47
C LEU A 48 -0.81 3.39 -26.33
N PHE A 49 -1.88 2.59 -26.52
CA PHE A 49 -3.07 3.07 -27.22
C PHE A 49 -3.78 4.18 -26.44
N TYR A 50 -3.83 4.07 -25.12
CA TYR A 50 -4.43 5.05 -24.24
C TYR A 50 -3.68 6.39 -24.29
N GLU A 51 -2.36 6.38 -24.24
CA GLU A 51 -1.51 7.58 -24.37
C GLU A 51 -1.77 8.31 -25.70
N ASP A 52 -1.88 7.56 -26.81
CA ASP A 52 -2.12 8.15 -28.14
C ASP A 52 -3.53 8.78 -28.27
N HIS A 53 -4.53 8.33 -27.49
CA HIS A 53 -5.94 8.76 -27.64
C HIS A 53 -6.49 9.62 -26.49
N ILE A 54 -5.80 9.68 -25.35
CA ILE A 54 -6.29 10.42 -24.17
C ILE A 54 -6.36 11.93 -24.41
N GLU A 55 -5.44 12.49 -25.20
CA GLU A 55 -5.46 13.93 -25.49
C GLU A 55 -6.66 14.32 -26.36
N GLU A 56 -6.95 13.52 -27.39
CA GLU A 56 -8.14 13.70 -28.23
C GLU A 56 -9.42 13.53 -27.42
N GLU A 57 -9.50 12.49 -26.59
CA GLU A 57 -10.68 12.23 -25.75
C GLU A 57 -10.87 13.29 -24.67
N ARG A 58 -9.77 13.81 -24.10
CA ARG A 58 -9.82 14.92 -23.15
C ARG A 58 -10.24 16.23 -23.83
N ALA A 59 -9.85 16.46 -25.08
CA ALA A 59 -10.31 17.62 -25.84
C ALA A 59 -11.82 17.54 -26.16
N ASN A 60 -12.29 16.36 -26.56
CA ASN A 60 -13.71 16.11 -26.83
C ASN A 60 -14.58 16.14 -25.56
N ASN A 61 -14.00 15.78 -24.42
CA ASN A 61 -14.70 15.62 -23.14
C ASN A 61 -13.97 16.36 -22.00
N ALA A 62 -13.73 17.67 -22.18
CA ALA A 62 -12.91 18.49 -21.28
C ALA A 62 -13.36 18.53 -19.81
N HIS A 63 -14.63 18.19 -19.52
CA HIS A 63 -15.20 18.16 -18.17
C HIS A 63 -15.43 16.75 -17.61
N SER A 64 -15.09 15.70 -18.37
CA SER A 64 -15.33 14.32 -17.95
C SER A 64 -14.29 13.85 -16.93
N LYS A 65 -14.74 13.03 -15.99
CA LYS A 65 -13.84 12.38 -15.03
C LYS A 65 -12.93 11.40 -15.78
N GLN A 66 -11.69 11.26 -15.29
CA GLN A 66 -10.68 10.34 -15.81
C GLN A 66 -11.23 8.92 -16.08
N ASN A 67 -12.10 8.41 -15.20
CA ASN A 67 -12.70 7.08 -15.33
C ASN A 67 -13.62 6.96 -16.57
N GLU A 68 -14.34 8.02 -16.94
CA GLU A 68 -15.19 8.02 -18.12
C GLU A 68 -14.35 8.08 -19.41
N LEU A 69 -13.25 8.83 -19.39
CA LEU A 69 -12.29 8.85 -20.51
C LEU A 69 -11.67 7.47 -20.74
N ILE A 70 -11.26 6.78 -19.67
CA ILE A 70 -10.72 5.43 -19.75
C ILE A 70 -11.77 4.46 -20.31
N ARG A 71 -13.04 4.56 -19.91
CA ARG A 71 -14.13 3.74 -20.46
C ARG A 71 -14.31 3.98 -21.96
N ALA A 72 -14.38 5.24 -22.39
CA ALA A 72 -14.54 5.59 -23.81
C ALA A 72 -13.38 5.03 -24.66
N ILE A 73 -12.13 5.18 -24.19
CA ILE A 73 -10.94 4.64 -24.88
C ILE A 73 -10.95 3.11 -24.87
N GLY A 74 -11.40 2.48 -23.78
CA GLY A 74 -11.56 1.03 -23.69
C GLY A 74 -12.56 0.49 -24.70
N GLU A 75 -13.66 1.20 -24.94
CA GLU A 75 -14.64 0.86 -25.99
C GLU A 75 -14.05 1.02 -27.39
N LYS A 76 -13.30 2.11 -27.64
CA LYS A 76 -12.57 2.28 -28.91
C LYS A 76 -11.58 1.15 -29.16
N TRP A 77 -10.82 0.74 -28.14
CA TRP A 77 -9.86 -0.36 -28.26
C TRP A 77 -10.54 -1.70 -28.60
N LYS A 78 -11.72 -1.98 -28.01
CA LYS A 78 -12.49 -3.18 -28.35
C LYS A 78 -12.91 -3.20 -29.82
N ASN A 79 -13.34 -2.05 -30.34
CA ASN A 79 -13.81 -1.87 -31.72
C ASN A 79 -12.67 -1.66 -32.75
N THR A 80 -11.42 -1.52 -32.29
CA THR A 80 -10.23 -1.35 -33.13
C THR A 80 -9.93 -2.64 -33.90
N THR A 81 -9.48 -2.52 -35.15
CA THR A 81 -9.16 -3.67 -36.01
C THR A 81 -7.92 -4.43 -35.51
N GLU A 82 -7.84 -5.72 -35.85
CA GLU A 82 -6.73 -6.56 -35.40
C GLU A 82 -5.37 -6.09 -35.96
N ASP A 83 -5.35 -5.47 -37.14
CA ASP A 83 -4.16 -4.90 -37.75
C ASP A 83 -3.62 -3.70 -36.96
N GLN A 84 -4.51 -2.82 -36.49
CA GLN A 84 -4.13 -1.71 -35.62
C GLN A 84 -3.62 -2.23 -34.28
N LYS A 85 -4.29 -3.21 -33.68
CA LYS A 85 -3.82 -3.87 -32.45
C LYS A 85 -2.43 -4.50 -32.64
N LYS A 86 -2.18 -5.09 -33.80
CA LYS A 86 -0.87 -5.66 -34.15
C LYS A 86 0.23 -4.60 -34.19
N ALA A 87 -0.03 -3.44 -34.77
CA ALA A 87 0.93 -2.33 -34.77
C ALA A 87 1.31 -1.89 -33.33
N TYR A 88 0.34 -1.84 -32.41
CA TYR A 88 0.63 -1.54 -31.00
C TYR A 88 1.39 -2.66 -30.29
N ARG A 89 1.16 -3.93 -30.65
CA ARG A 89 1.97 -5.04 -30.14
C ARG A 89 3.43 -4.95 -30.61
N GLU A 90 3.66 -4.55 -31.85
CA GLU A 90 5.01 -4.31 -32.38
C GLU A 90 5.69 -3.14 -31.65
N LYS A 91 4.99 -2.01 -31.46
CA LYS A 91 5.48 -0.89 -30.62
C LYS A 91 5.81 -1.34 -29.19
N PHE A 92 4.99 -2.21 -28.60
CA PHE A 92 5.23 -2.75 -27.27
C PHE A 92 6.51 -3.59 -27.21
N VAL A 93 6.75 -4.45 -28.21
CA VAL A 93 7.99 -5.25 -28.30
C VAL A 93 9.21 -4.34 -28.37
N GLU A 94 9.16 -3.26 -29.16
CA GLU A 94 10.24 -2.28 -29.23
C GLU A 94 10.50 -1.62 -27.87
N ARG A 95 9.44 -1.18 -27.17
CA ARG A 95 9.55 -0.59 -25.83
C ARG A 95 10.12 -1.56 -24.79
N VAL A 96 9.75 -2.84 -24.89
CA VAL A 96 10.32 -3.90 -24.04
C VAL A 96 11.82 -4.05 -24.30
N GLU A 97 12.25 -4.00 -25.56
CA GLU A 97 13.67 -4.14 -25.90
C GLU A 97 14.48 -2.94 -25.42
N GLN A 98 13.97 -1.73 -25.61
CA GLN A 98 14.58 -0.51 -25.04
C GLN A 98 14.67 -0.60 -23.51
N TYR A 99 13.63 -1.08 -22.84
CA TYR A 99 13.62 -1.29 -21.39
C TYR A 99 14.69 -2.30 -20.94
N LYS A 100 14.86 -3.42 -21.66
CA LYS A 100 15.94 -4.39 -21.35
C LYS A 100 17.31 -3.76 -21.48
N GLN A 101 17.56 -2.98 -22.53
CA GLN A 101 18.84 -2.27 -22.72
C GLN A 101 19.08 -1.28 -21.59
N GLN A 102 18.05 -0.52 -21.20
CA GLN A 102 18.12 0.38 -20.04
C GLN A 102 18.42 -0.39 -18.75
N LEU A 103 17.80 -1.54 -18.52
CA LEU A 103 18.09 -2.40 -17.37
C LEU A 103 19.53 -2.92 -17.35
N ILE A 104 20.04 -3.38 -18.49
CA ILE A 104 21.42 -3.88 -18.61
C ILE A 104 22.39 -2.74 -18.29
N SER A 105 22.22 -1.56 -18.91
CA SER A 105 23.07 -0.40 -18.64
C SER A 105 22.98 0.08 -17.18
N PHE A 106 21.81 -0.07 -16.56
CA PHE A 106 21.58 0.25 -15.17
C PHE A 106 22.32 -0.74 -14.24
N GLU A 107 22.26 -2.04 -14.54
CA GLU A 107 22.92 -3.10 -13.78
C GLU A 107 24.44 -3.10 -13.91
N GLU A 108 24.95 -2.72 -15.09
CA GLU A 108 26.38 -2.49 -15.32
C GLU A 108 26.89 -1.26 -14.56
N GLY A 109 26.05 -0.23 -14.42
CA GLY A 109 26.36 0.99 -13.65
C GLY A 109 26.17 0.87 -12.13
N LEU A 110 25.76 -0.30 -11.62
CA LEU A 110 25.51 -0.55 -10.19
C LEU A 110 26.75 -1.09 -9.49
N ASP A 111 27.15 -0.43 -8.40
CA ASP A 111 28.18 -0.93 -7.48
C ASP A 111 27.74 -2.23 -6.78
N ALA A 112 28.69 -3.08 -6.38
CA ALA A 112 28.43 -4.35 -5.72
C ALA A 112 27.55 -4.20 -4.46
N HIS A 113 27.75 -3.12 -3.69
CA HIS A 113 26.94 -2.82 -2.52
C HIS A 113 25.47 -2.51 -2.90
N GLN A 114 25.25 -1.83 -4.02
CA GLN A 114 23.91 -1.46 -4.48
C GLN A 114 23.14 -2.66 -5.05
N LYS A 115 23.84 -3.62 -5.68
CA LYS A 115 23.24 -4.90 -6.12
C LYS A 115 22.70 -5.71 -4.94
N VAL A 116 23.45 -5.76 -3.84
CA VAL A 116 23.01 -6.43 -2.59
C VAL A 116 21.78 -5.75 -2.01
N ILE A 117 21.74 -4.42 -1.97
CA ILE A 117 20.56 -3.66 -1.48
C ILE A 117 19.32 -3.97 -2.32
N GLU A 118 19.44 -4.01 -3.65
CA GLU A 118 18.29 -4.26 -4.54
C GLU A 118 17.77 -5.69 -4.40
N ALA A 119 18.65 -6.68 -4.27
CA ALA A 119 18.28 -8.07 -4.00
C ALA A 119 17.55 -8.22 -2.64
N LEU A 120 18.01 -7.50 -1.61
CA LEU A 120 17.33 -7.48 -0.30
C LEU A 120 15.93 -6.85 -0.38
N LYS A 121 15.74 -5.82 -1.22
CA LYS A 121 14.42 -5.19 -1.44
C LYS A 121 13.44 -6.12 -2.15
N GLN A 122 13.89 -6.84 -3.18
CA GLN A 122 13.04 -7.77 -3.93
C GLN A 122 12.48 -8.87 -3.01
N ASN A 123 13.36 -9.51 -2.22
CA ASN A 123 12.97 -10.50 -1.23
C ASN A 123 12.02 -9.94 -0.16
N ALA A 124 12.19 -8.67 0.24
CA ALA A 124 11.30 -8.02 1.20
C ALA A 124 9.91 -7.71 0.60
N CYS A 125 9.83 -7.29 -0.66
CA CYS A 125 8.56 -6.98 -1.33
C CYS A 125 7.72 -8.25 -1.57
N GLU A 126 8.35 -9.34 -1.98
CA GLU A 126 7.70 -10.64 -2.18
C GLU A 126 7.12 -11.18 -0.87
N HIS A 127 7.85 -11.03 0.23
CA HIS A 127 7.37 -11.43 1.56
C HIS A 127 6.18 -10.58 2.07
N VAL A 128 6.07 -9.32 1.64
CA VAL A 128 4.94 -8.44 1.99
C VAL A 128 3.70 -8.81 1.17
N SER A 129 3.84 -9.06 -0.15
CA SER A 129 2.69 -9.44 -0.99
C SER A 129 2.07 -10.78 -0.61
N GLU A 130 2.88 -11.77 -0.23
CA GLU A 130 2.37 -13.07 0.24
C GLU A 130 1.63 -12.97 1.58
N GLN A 131 1.98 -11.98 2.41
CA GLN A 131 1.28 -11.74 3.68
C GLN A 131 0.00 -10.90 3.48
N GLU A 132 0.02 -9.91 2.60
CA GLU A 132 -1.12 -9.02 2.33
C GLU A 132 -2.29 -9.74 1.63
N ASP A 133 -2.04 -10.66 0.70
CA ASP A 133 -3.11 -11.46 0.05
C ASP A 133 -3.84 -12.39 1.05
N SER A 134 -3.22 -12.72 2.18
CA SER A 134 -3.86 -13.45 3.29
C SER A 134 -4.53 -12.55 4.33
N THR A 135 -4.29 -11.23 4.30
CA THR A 135 -4.82 -10.26 5.28
C THR A 135 -5.84 -9.29 4.67
N ILE A 136 -6.11 -9.37 3.37
CA ILE A 136 -7.14 -8.59 2.70
C ILE A 136 -8.40 -9.45 2.52
N SER A 137 -9.50 -9.04 3.16
CA SER A 137 -10.86 -9.60 3.10
C SER A 137 -11.18 -10.81 3.98
N MET A 138 -10.96 -10.68 5.29
CA MET A 138 -11.84 -11.29 6.29
C MET A 138 -12.07 -10.22 7.36
N ASP A 139 -13.27 -10.13 7.92
CA ASP A 139 -13.59 -9.33 9.12
C ASP A 139 -12.91 -9.91 10.36
N LEU A 140 -11.61 -10.13 10.26
CA LEU A 140 -10.79 -10.64 11.32
C LEU A 140 -10.66 -9.51 12.35
N PRO A 141 -11.02 -9.75 13.62
CA PRO A 141 -11.05 -8.70 14.63
C PRO A 141 -9.66 -8.07 14.76
N LYS A 142 -9.53 -6.76 14.58
CA LYS A 142 -8.22 -6.10 14.73
C LYS A 142 -7.86 -6.01 16.21
N LYS A 143 -6.65 -6.46 16.60
CA LYS A 143 -6.13 -6.24 17.97
C LYS A 143 -5.98 -4.73 18.22
N ALA A 144 -6.90 -4.15 18.99
CA ALA A 144 -6.86 -2.73 19.35
C ALA A 144 -5.88 -2.50 20.51
N THR A 145 -5.01 -1.50 20.35
CA THR A 145 -4.09 -1.06 21.40
C THR A 145 -4.85 -0.25 22.49
N ALA A 146 -4.25 -0.07 23.67
CA ALA A 146 -4.84 0.73 24.74
C ALA A 146 -5.23 2.14 24.27
N PHE A 147 -4.39 2.77 23.45
CA PHE A 147 -4.70 4.05 22.83
C PHE A 147 -5.84 3.95 21.81
N GLY A 148 -5.96 2.85 21.07
CA GLY A 148 -7.08 2.62 20.15
C GLY A 148 -8.43 2.55 20.87
N HIS A 149 -8.51 1.89 22.03
CA HIS A 149 -9.70 1.89 22.88
C HIS A 149 -10.02 3.28 23.42
N PHE A 150 -9.00 4.04 23.81
CA PHE A 150 -9.17 5.43 24.20
C PHE A 150 -9.71 6.30 23.07
N ILE A 151 -9.19 6.17 21.85
CA ILE A 151 -9.69 6.92 20.70
C ILE A 151 -11.17 6.58 20.44
N LYS A 152 -11.57 5.30 20.53
CA LYS A 152 -12.96 4.90 20.36
C LYS A 152 -13.86 5.54 21.42
N ALA A 153 -13.47 5.48 22.69
CA ALA A 153 -14.21 6.13 23.78
C ALA A 153 -14.23 7.67 23.63
N ALA A 154 -13.14 8.26 23.15
CA ALA A 154 -13.05 9.70 22.91
C ALA A 154 -13.90 10.17 21.73
N GLN A 155 -14.09 9.33 20.70
CA GLN A 155 -15.02 9.60 19.59
C GLN A 155 -16.48 9.64 20.08
N GLU A 156 -16.84 8.76 21.01
CA GLU A 156 -18.18 8.70 21.61
C GLU A 156 -18.43 9.87 22.57
N ALA A 157 -17.46 10.19 23.42
CA ALA A 157 -17.57 11.27 24.40
C ALA A 157 -17.41 12.68 23.80
N PHE A 158 -16.58 12.81 22.74
CA PHE A 158 -16.29 14.07 22.07
C PHE A 158 -16.32 13.85 20.55
N PRO A 159 -17.53 13.84 19.94
CA PRO A 159 -17.67 13.74 18.50
C PRO A 159 -16.84 14.83 17.80
N ARG A 160 -16.17 14.46 16.71
CA ARG A 160 -15.37 15.41 15.91
C ARG A 160 -16.28 16.48 15.30
N ASP A 161 -15.90 17.75 15.45
CA ASP A 161 -16.53 18.86 14.74
C ASP A 161 -16.39 18.66 13.21
N SER A 162 -17.45 18.93 12.44
CA SER A 162 -17.44 18.66 10.98
C SER A 162 -16.35 19.44 10.21
N THR A 163 -15.81 20.50 10.82
CA THR A 163 -14.78 21.39 10.26
C THR A 163 -13.34 21.00 10.60
N GLN A 164 -13.10 20.13 11.58
CA GLN A 164 -11.73 19.76 12.00
C GLN A 164 -11.22 18.54 11.23
N SER A 165 -9.94 18.54 10.82
CA SER A 165 -9.35 17.36 10.17
C SER A 165 -9.20 16.19 11.16
N ILE A 166 -9.35 14.95 10.67
CA ILE A 166 -9.13 13.73 11.47
C ILE A 166 -7.71 13.71 12.06
N ALA A 167 -6.73 14.21 11.30
CA ALA A 167 -5.35 14.29 11.76
C ALA A 167 -5.18 15.25 12.94
N GLU A 168 -5.80 16.43 12.87
CA GLU A 168 -5.75 17.44 13.94
C GLU A 168 -6.44 16.94 15.20
N TRP A 169 -7.60 16.30 15.04
CA TRP A 169 -8.33 15.68 16.14
C TRP A 169 -7.51 14.55 16.80
N ASN A 170 -6.86 13.69 16.01
CA ASN A 170 -5.97 12.65 16.53
C ASN A 170 -4.78 13.21 17.32
N ILE A 171 -4.18 14.32 16.86
CA ILE A 171 -3.09 15.00 17.58
C ILE A 171 -3.59 15.53 18.93
N GLN A 172 -4.79 16.10 18.97
CA GLN A 172 -5.40 16.58 20.22
C GLN A 172 -5.66 15.42 21.19
N MET A 173 -6.22 14.31 20.71
CA MET A 173 -6.46 13.13 21.55
C MET A 173 -5.16 12.50 22.04
N ALA A 174 -4.11 12.47 21.22
CA ALA A 174 -2.78 12.01 21.66
C ALA A 174 -2.16 12.92 22.73
N LYS A 175 -2.44 14.24 22.69
CA LYS A 175 -2.05 15.15 23.77
C LYS A 175 -2.83 14.83 25.06
N LYS A 176 -4.16 14.72 24.98
CA LYS A 176 -5.00 14.35 26.13
C LYS A 176 -4.56 13.03 26.75
N TRP A 177 -4.31 12.00 25.94
CA TRP A 177 -3.81 10.71 26.41
C TRP A 177 -2.48 10.81 27.15
N ARG A 178 -1.55 11.68 26.72
CA ARG A 178 -0.28 11.88 27.43
C ARG A 178 -0.50 12.50 28.81
N ASP A 179 -1.40 13.49 28.89
CA ASP A 179 -1.69 14.26 30.10
C ASP A 179 -2.58 13.49 31.10
N MET A 180 -3.18 12.36 30.71
CA MET A 180 -4.00 11.50 31.59
C MET A 180 -3.18 10.77 32.65
N SER A 181 -3.82 10.51 33.80
CA SER A 181 -3.24 9.72 34.89
C SER A 181 -3.02 8.25 34.46
N GLU A 182 -2.06 7.58 35.10
CA GLU A 182 -1.82 6.15 34.82
C GLU A 182 -2.98 5.26 35.29
N GLU A 183 -3.78 5.72 36.25
CA GLU A 183 -5.00 5.06 36.73
C GLU A 183 -6.08 5.04 35.65
N ASP A 184 -6.31 6.19 35.00
CA ASP A 184 -7.27 6.27 33.89
C ASP A 184 -6.80 5.46 32.69
N LYS A 185 -5.49 5.50 32.37
CA LYS A 185 -4.88 4.69 31.31
C LYS A 185 -4.95 3.20 31.59
N GLN A 186 -4.96 2.79 32.87
CA GLN A 186 -4.99 1.38 33.27
C GLN A 186 -6.28 0.71 32.80
N SER A 187 -7.42 1.39 32.89
CA SER A 187 -8.71 0.88 32.37
C SER A 187 -8.64 0.52 30.87
N PHE A 188 -7.97 1.35 30.07
CA PHE A 188 -7.78 1.10 28.63
C PHE A 188 -6.70 0.04 28.34
N ARG A 189 -5.68 -0.10 29.19
CA ARG A 189 -4.70 -1.19 29.11
C ARG A 189 -5.36 -2.54 29.38
N GLU A 190 -6.24 -2.60 30.36
CA GLU A 190 -7.04 -3.78 30.68
C GLU A 190 -8.01 -4.11 29.53
N ALA A 191 -8.72 -3.11 28.99
CA ALA A 191 -9.56 -3.30 27.80
C ALA A 191 -8.75 -3.79 26.57
N SER A 192 -7.52 -3.31 26.38
CA SER A 192 -6.63 -3.80 25.32
C SER A 192 -6.20 -5.26 25.55
N LYS A 193 -5.88 -5.63 26.80
CA LYS A 193 -5.56 -7.00 27.17
C LYS A 193 -6.76 -7.93 26.96
N GLU A 194 -7.95 -7.51 27.36
CA GLU A 194 -9.19 -8.25 27.15
C GLU A 194 -9.51 -8.40 25.66
N SER A 195 -9.40 -7.34 24.86
CA SER A 195 -9.60 -7.43 23.39
C SER A 195 -8.58 -8.35 22.72
N SER A 196 -7.35 -8.39 23.24
CA SER A 196 -6.30 -9.30 22.75
C SER A 196 -6.61 -10.75 23.13
N GLN A 197 -7.16 -11.00 24.31
CA GLN A 197 -7.62 -12.31 24.75
C GLN A 197 -8.85 -12.77 23.95
N LYS A 198 -9.81 -11.89 23.71
CA LYS A 198 -10.98 -12.16 22.86
C LYS A 198 -10.54 -12.56 21.46
N PHE A 199 -9.64 -11.80 20.84
CA PHE A 199 -9.06 -12.17 19.55
C PHE A 199 -8.35 -13.53 19.58
N GLU A 200 -7.62 -13.82 20.66
CA GLU A 200 -6.88 -15.08 20.81
C GLU A 200 -7.81 -16.29 20.99
N VAL A 201 -9.01 -16.10 21.54
CA VAL A 201 -10.04 -17.13 21.64
C VAL A 201 -10.79 -17.26 20.32
N GLU A 202 -11.12 -16.13 19.68
CA GLU A 202 -11.92 -16.07 18.46
C GLU A 202 -11.19 -16.59 17.22
N LYS A 203 -9.86 -16.41 17.15
CA LYS A 203 -9.02 -16.98 16.07
C LYS A 203 -9.04 -18.52 16.01
N ASP A 204 -9.36 -19.18 17.13
CA ASP A 204 -9.31 -20.64 17.28
C ASP A 204 -10.72 -21.27 17.14
N ASP A 205 -11.78 -20.46 17.01
CA ASP A 205 -13.16 -20.92 16.78
C ASP A 205 -13.51 -20.92 15.28
N PRO A 206 -13.64 -22.10 14.64
CA PRO A 206 -14.00 -22.20 13.22
C PRO A 206 -15.39 -21.61 12.90
N LYS A 207 -16.26 -21.48 13.91
CA LYS A 207 -17.63 -20.96 13.73
C LYS A 207 -17.67 -19.43 13.63
N SER A 208 -16.68 -18.72 14.16
CA SER A 208 -16.54 -17.26 13.98
C SER A 208 -16.07 -16.91 12.55
N MET A 209 -15.39 -17.84 11.90
CA MET A 209 -14.75 -17.64 10.61
C MET A 209 -15.73 -17.87 9.43
N PHE A 210 -16.82 -18.61 9.65
CA PHE A 210 -17.83 -18.94 8.64
C PHE A 210 -19.24 -18.92 9.28
N SER A 211 -19.76 -17.73 9.62
CA SER A 211 -21.19 -17.56 9.90
C SER A 211 -21.95 -17.66 8.56
N VAL A 212 -22.52 -18.83 8.31
CA VAL A 212 -23.37 -19.08 7.13
C VAL A 212 -24.80 -18.71 7.50
N ASP A 213 -25.40 -17.76 6.77
CA ASP A 213 -26.82 -17.44 6.91
C ASP A 213 -27.68 -18.67 6.59
N GLU A 214 -28.93 -18.72 7.07
CA GLU A 214 -29.88 -19.85 6.89
C GLU A 214 -30.12 -20.29 5.42
N VAL A 215 -29.65 -19.49 4.45
CA VAL A 215 -29.69 -19.75 3.01
C VAL A 215 -28.35 -20.19 2.39
N GLY A 216 -27.32 -20.48 3.20
CA GLY A 216 -26.03 -20.93 2.68
C GLY A 216 -25.13 -19.82 2.12
N GLY A 217 -25.45 -18.56 2.42
CA GLY A 217 -24.67 -17.39 2.01
C GLY A 217 -23.72 -16.91 3.11
N PHE A 218 -22.54 -16.45 2.71
CA PHE A 218 -21.63 -15.72 3.59
C PHE A 218 -22.18 -14.32 3.87
N GLN A 219 -22.32 -13.95 5.14
CA GLN A 219 -22.62 -12.57 5.54
C GLN A 219 -21.49 -11.65 5.05
N ARG A 220 -21.86 -10.53 4.43
CA ARG A 220 -20.95 -9.42 4.09
C ARG A 220 -20.99 -8.34 5.16
#